data_AF-A0A0C3J179-F1
#
_entry.id   AF-A0A0C3J179-F1
#
_cell.length_a   1.000
_cell.length_b   1.000
_cell.length_c   1.000
_cell.angle_alpha   90.00
_cell.angle_beta   90.00
_cell.angle_gamma   90.00
#
_symmetry.space_group_name_H-M   'P 1'
#
loop_
_entity.id
_entity.type
_entity.pdbx_description
1 polymer ?
#
loop_
_entity_poly.entity_id
_entity_poly.type
_entity_poly.pdbx_seq_one_letter_code
_entity_poly.pdbx_strand_id
1 'polypeptide(L)'
;MSARALHRLFLIACSALLLVGCGLRFAYSQLDWLLPWYLRDYVTLDAGQRGEFDRRLAGLLDWHCRSHLPEYVALLRAANATLAAERVEPAQLERFLERGEALWREIVGELEPELRRLAAGLGDEQVEELAAAFVRRGEEARAEFLSGDESAQHAARVERMEERLRRWFGRMTPAQRERIAAWSRALQPTTEAWLEDRARWQAELLDALRVRADAAAFAPRLAQALAPREARWSAQHRAAVAHNRARTLELLAELHALSSAAQRRQLRDEIDMLATQFAGISCAEPARVSAAGGR
;
A
#
# COMPACT_ATOMS: atom_id res chain seq x y z
N MET A 1 -28.39 -19.35 33.03
CA MET A 1 -27.29 -18.34 33.09
C MET A 1 -27.76 -17.19 33.97
N SER A 2 -26.96 -16.72 34.94
CA SER A 2 -27.39 -15.61 35.81
C SER A 2 -27.50 -14.31 35.01
N ALA A 3 -28.40 -13.40 35.41
CA ALA A 3 -28.57 -12.09 34.76
C ALA A 3 -27.24 -11.31 34.68
N ARG A 4 -26.33 -11.53 35.64
CA ARG A 4 -24.97 -10.96 35.66
C ARG A 4 -24.06 -11.54 34.56
N ALA A 5 -24.20 -12.82 34.24
CA ALA A 5 -23.46 -13.47 33.15
C ALA A 5 -23.96 -13.01 31.77
N LEU A 6 -25.28 -12.83 31.61
CA LEU A 6 -25.86 -12.27 30.38
C LEU A 6 -25.41 -10.81 30.16
N HIS A 7 -25.38 -10.00 31.22
CA HIS A 7 -24.94 -8.61 31.15
C HIS A 7 -23.44 -8.48 30.79
N ARG A 8 -22.59 -9.35 31.34
CA ARG A 8 -21.17 -9.41 30.96
C ARG A 8 -20.98 -9.86 29.50
N LEU A 9 -21.73 -10.85 29.04
CA LEU A 9 -21.69 -11.29 27.64
C LEU A 9 -22.15 -10.19 26.68
N PHE A 10 -23.20 -9.46 27.04
CA PHE A 10 -23.71 -8.32 26.26
C PHE A 10 -22.68 -7.19 26.19
N LEU A 11 -22.03 -6.82 27.31
CA LEU A 11 -20.98 -5.81 27.33
C LEU A 11 -19.75 -6.23 26.51
N ILE A 12 -19.33 -7.50 26.59
CA ILE A 12 -18.24 -8.05 25.77
C ILE A 12 -18.62 -8.04 24.28
N ALA A 13 -19.86 -8.43 23.93
CA ALA A 13 -20.35 -8.41 22.56
C ALA A 13 -20.45 -6.98 22.00
N CYS A 14 -20.96 -6.03 22.78
CA CYS A 14 -20.97 -4.61 22.41
C CYS A 14 -19.57 -4.04 22.28
N SER A 15 -18.62 -4.43 23.14
CA SER A 15 -17.22 -4.00 23.07
C SER A 15 -16.52 -4.59 21.84
N ALA A 16 -16.78 -5.85 21.50
CA ALA A 16 -16.29 -6.50 20.29
C ALA A 16 -16.88 -5.86 19.02
N LEU A 17 -18.16 -5.47 19.03
CA LEU A 17 -18.81 -4.74 17.93
C LEU A 17 -18.23 -3.33 17.74
N LEU A 18 -17.81 -2.66 18.82
CA LEU A 18 -17.16 -1.35 18.76
C LEU A 18 -15.72 -1.41 18.20
N LEU A 19 -15.05 -2.56 18.24
CA LEU A 19 -13.69 -2.73 17.73
C LEU A 19 -13.62 -2.96 16.22
N VAL A 20 -14.69 -3.48 15.60
CA VAL A 20 -14.72 -3.83 14.17
C VAL A 20 -14.72 -2.59 13.25
N GLY A 21 -15.22 -1.44 13.74
CA GLY A 21 -15.30 -0.19 12.97
C GLY A 21 -14.09 0.75 13.09
N CYS A 22 -13.15 0.47 14.00
CA CYS A 22 -12.03 1.37 14.31
C CYS A 22 -10.69 0.92 13.74
N GLY A 23 -10.63 -0.21 13.03
CA GLY A 23 -9.38 -0.82 12.57
C GLY A 23 -8.45 0.15 11.84
N LEU A 24 -8.97 0.94 10.89
CA LEU A 24 -8.15 1.89 10.13
C LEU A 24 -7.64 3.06 10.99
N ARG A 25 -8.54 3.71 11.76
CA ARG A 25 -8.15 4.82 12.64
C ARG A 25 -7.16 4.37 13.71
N PHE A 26 -7.40 3.21 14.30
CA PHE A 26 -6.51 2.61 15.27
C PHE A 26 -5.16 2.27 14.63
N ALA A 27 -5.13 1.51 13.53
CA ALA A 27 -3.89 1.18 12.83
C ALA A 27 -3.10 2.43 12.43
N TYR A 28 -3.79 3.46 11.92
CA TYR A 28 -3.17 4.75 11.59
C TYR A 28 -2.53 5.42 12.81
N SER A 29 -3.22 5.43 13.95
CA SER A 29 -2.70 6.00 15.20
C SER A 29 -1.52 5.24 15.79
N GLN A 30 -1.23 4.03 15.30
CA GLN A 30 -0.12 3.19 15.74
C GLN A 30 1.00 3.10 14.68
N LEU A 31 0.98 3.93 13.62
CA LEU A 31 1.98 3.85 12.55
C LEU A 31 3.40 4.16 13.02
N ASP A 32 3.54 5.01 14.05
CA ASP A 32 4.79 5.29 14.74
C ASP A 32 5.43 4.04 15.35
N TRP A 33 4.62 3.07 15.78
CA TRP A 33 5.07 1.78 16.32
C TRP A 33 5.13 0.67 15.25
N LEU A 34 4.15 0.62 14.34
CA LEU A 34 4.05 -0.40 13.30
C LEU A 34 5.15 -0.30 12.25
N LEU A 35 5.49 0.91 11.80
CA LEU A 35 6.47 1.10 10.74
C LEU A 35 7.89 0.70 11.17
N PRO A 36 8.36 1.03 12.39
CA PRO A 36 9.64 0.50 12.89
C PRO A 36 9.65 -1.01 13.07
N TRP A 37 8.53 -1.59 13.52
CA TRP A 37 8.42 -3.05 13.62
C TRP A 37 8.54 -3.71 12.25
N TYR A 38 7.91 -3.13 11.22
CA TYR A 38 8.04 -3.58 9.83
C TYR A 38 9.46 -3.39 9.27
N LEU A 39 10.10 -2.26 9.58
CA LEU A 39 11.47 -1.96 9.13
C LEU A 39 12.48 -2.99 9.63
N ARG A 40 12.27 -3.55 10.83
CA ARG A 40 13.11 -4.60 11.42
C ARG A 40 13.15 -5.89 10.60
N ASP A 41 12.17 -6.13 9.73
CA ASP A 41 12.23 -7.28 8.79
C ASP A 41 13.31 -7.10 7.71
N TYR A 42 13.84 -5.88 7.57
CA TYR A 42 14.87 -5.50 6.60
C TYR A 42 16.19 -5.14 7.26
N VAL A 43 16.16 -4.32 8.33
CA VAL A 43 17.37 -3.82 8.99
C VAL A 43 17.11 -3.51 10.47
N THR A 44 18.03 -3.92 11.32
CA THR A 44 17.99 -3.70 12.77
C THR A 44 18.73 -2.41 13.12
N LEU A 45 17.98 -1.35 13.43
CA LEU A 45 18.53 -0.05 13.82
C LEU A 45 19.08 -0.07 15.26
N ASP A 46 20.21 0.60 15.49
CA ASP A 46 20.72 0.85 16.83
C ASP A 46 19.85 1.88 17.59
N ALA A 47 20.09 2.05 18.89
CA ALA A 47 19.27 2.94 19.73
C ALA A 47 19.29 4.40 19.27
N GLY A 48 20.42 4.90 18.75
CA GLY A 48 20.57 6.26 18.24
C GLY A 48 19.82 6.45 16.93
N GLN A 49 20.05 5.55 15.96
CA GLN A 49 19.34 5.52 14.68
C GLN A 49 17.83 5.37 14.88
N ARG A 50 17.39 4.52 15.83
CA ARG A 50 15.99 4.30 16.15
C ARG A 50 15.33 5.57 16.66
N GLY A 51 15.95 6.25 17.62
CA GLY A 51 15.44 7.51 18.17
C GLY A 51 15.41 8.64 17.15
N GLU A 52 16.35 8.69 16.22
CA GLU A 52 16.30 9.62 15.09
C GLU A 52 15.16 9.28 14.11
N PHE A 53 15.02 8.01 13.73
CA PHE A 53 13.95 7.54 12.86
C PHE A 53 12.56 7.84 13.45
N ASP A 54 12.35 7.61 14.75
CA ASP A 54 11.09 7.93 15.44
C ASP A 54 10.70 9.41 15.34
N ARG A 55 11.65 10.31 15.65
CA ARG A 55 11.37 11.76 15.60
C ARG A 55 11.00 12.22 14.20
N ARG A 56 11.69 11.69 13.19
CA ARG A 56 11.45 12.03 11.77
C ARG A 56 10.13 11.46 11.27
N LEU A 57 9.86 10.20 11.63
CA LEU A 57 8.61 9.53 11.30
C LEU A 57 7.41 10.26 11.87
N ALA A 58 7.49 10.78 13.10
CA ALA A 58 6.41 11.58 13.69
C ALA A 58 6.07 12.83 12.85
N GLY A 59 7.10 13.53 12.34
CA GLY A 59 6.90 14.68 11.43
C GLY A 59 6.26 14.27 10.10
N LEU A 60 6.74 13.18 9.49
CA LEU A 60 6.18 12.64 8.25
C LEU A 60 4.71 12.20 8.41
N LEU A 61 4.36 11.56 9.51
CA LEU A 61 3.00 11.12 9.80
C LEU A 61 2.05 12.30 10.04
N ASP A 62 2.51 13.36 10.72
CA ASP A 62 1.74 14.60 10.88
C ASP A 62 1.53 15.31 9.54
N TRP A 63 2.58 15.45 8.74
CA TRP A 63 2.49 15.99 7.39
C TRP A 63 1.48 15.20 6.55
N HIS A 64 1.65 13.88 6.44
CA HIS A 64 0.76 13.02 5.67
C HIS A 64 -0.68 13.12 6.18
N CYS A 65 -0.86 13.21 7.50
CA CYS A 65 -2.18 13.40 8.07
C CYS A 65 -2.84 14.69 7.60
N ARG A 66 -2.12 15.82 7.63
CA ARG A 66 -2.67 17.14 7.29
C ARG A 66 -2.87 17.34 5.80
N SER A 67 -1.97 16.80 4.97
CA SER A 67 -1.99 17.00 3.52
C SER A 67 -2.78 15.94 2.76
N HIS A 68 -2.70 14.66 3.14
CA HIS A 68 -3.22 13.56 2.33
C HIS A 68 -4.57 13.02 2.79
N LEU A 69 -4.86 12.98 4.10
CA LEU A 69 -6.14 12.42 4.56
C LEU A 69 -7.36 13.21 4.06
N PRO A 70 -7.37 14.56 4.05
CA PRO A 70 -8.46 15.32 3.42
C PRO A 70 -8.63 14.99 1.93
N GLU A 71 -7.52 14.79 1.21
CA GLU A 71 -7.51 14.42 -0.20
C GLU A 71 -8.06 13.00 -0.43
N TYR A 72 -7.72 12.03 0.44
CA TYR A 72 -8.32 10.70 0.40
C TYR A 72 -9.83 10.76 0.63
N VAL A 73 -10.30 11.56 1.59
CA VAL A 73 -11.73 11.76 1.85
C VAL A 73 -12.42 12.35 0.62
N ALA A 74 -11.86 13.39 0.01
CA ALA A 74 -12.40 14.00 -1.20
C ALA A 74 -12.45 13.00 -2.37
N LEU A 75 -11.37 12.25 -2.58
CA LEU A 75 -11.26 11.23 -3.62
C LEU A 75 -12.30 10.12 -3.46
N LEU A 76 -12.45 9.59 -2.25
CA LEU A 76 -13.41 8.53 -1.94
C LEU A 76 -14.85 9.02 -2.12
N ARG A 77 -15.19 10.24 -1.67
CA ARG A 77 -16.52 10.83 -1.89
C ARG A 77 -16.82 11.03 -3.37
N ALA A 78 -15.85 11.50 -4.15
CA ALA A 78 -15.99 11.64 -5.59
C ALA A 78 -16.16 10.28 -6.30
N ALA A 79 -15.43 9.24 -5.84
CA ALA A 79 -15.59 7.87 -6.33
C ALA A 79 -16.99 7.33 -6.01
N ASN A 80 -17.48 7.53 -4.78
CA ASN A 80 -18.82 7.14 -4.37
C ASN A 80 -19.91 7.79 -5.25
N ALA A 81 -19.81 9.11 -5.47
CA ALA A 81 -20.73 9.84 -6.34
C ALA A 81 -20.75 9.30 -7.79
N THR A 82 -19.59 8.84 -8.28
CA THR A 82 -19.48 8.26 -9.63
C THR A 82 -20.12 6.90 -9.72
N LEU A 83 -19.91 6.07 -8.69
CA LEU A 83 -20.45 4.71 -8.60
C LEU A 83 -21.95 4.69 -8.27
N ALA A 84 -22.57 5.85 -8.02
CA ALA A 84 -24.02 6.00 -7.89
C ALA A 84 -24.74 5.83 -9.24
N ALA A 85 -24.06 6.05 -10.37
CA ALA A 85 -24.61 5.80 -11.69
C ALA A 85 -24.93 4.29 -11.89
N GLU A 86 -25.85 3.97 -12.81
CA GLU A 86 -26.15 2.58 -13.16
C GLU A 86 -25.03 1.91 -13.96
N ARG A 87 -24.27 2.70 -14.71
CA ARG A 87 -23.10 2.28 -15.47
C ARG A 87 -21.94 3.23 -15.22
N VAL A 88 -20.74 2.69 -15.18
CA VAL A 88 -19.49 3.43 -15.05
C VAL A 88 -18.56 3.01 -16.15
N GLU A 89 -17.95 3.97 -16.82
CA GLU A 89 -16.99 3.74 -17.90
C GLU A 89 -15.57 3.61 -17.35
N PRO A 90 -14.68 2.82 -17.98
CA PRO A 90 -13.29 2.64 -17.52
C PRO A 90 -12.53 3.96 -17.35
N ALA A 91 -12.74 4.93 -18.25
CA ALA A 91 -12.11 6.26 -18.17
C ALA A 91 -12.55 7.05 -16.92
N GLN A 92 -13.76 6.80 -16.41
CA GLN A 92 -14.21 7.42 -15.16
C GLN A 92 -13.52 6.82 -13.93
N LEU A 93 -13.06 5.57 -14.01
CA LEU A 93 -12.26 4.91 -12.97
C LEU A 93 -10.79 5.31 -13.05
N GLU A 94 -10.26 5.49 -14.26
CA GLU A 94 -8.87 5.86 -14.51
C GLU A 94 -8.43 7.12 -13.76
N ARG A 95 -9.24 8.18 -13.76
CA ARG A 95 -8.92 9.43 -13.05
C ARG A 95 -8.66 9.25 -11.55
N PHE A 96 -9.32 8.27 -10.90
CA PHE A 96 -9.11 7.97 -9.49
C PHE A 96 -7.78 7.28 -9.26
N LEU A 97 -7.40 6.39 -10.18
CA LEU A 97 -6.10 5.75 -10.19
C LEU A 97 -4.98 6.77 -10.41
N GLU A 98 -5.12 7.68 -11.38
CA GLU A 98 -4.15 8.75 -11.65
C GLU A 98 -3.97 9.69 -10.45
N ARG A 99 -5.07 10.06 -9.77
CA ARG A 99 -4.98 10.89 -8.56
C ARG A 99 -4.31 10.13 -7.41
N GLY A 100 -4.62 8.85 -7.23
CA GLY A 100 -3.94 7.99 -6.25
C GLY A 100 -2.43 7.88 -6.52
N GLU A 101 -2.03 7.73 -7.78
CA GLU A 101 -0.62 7.71 -8.19
C GLU A 101 0.08 9.06 -7.97
N ALA A 102 -0.63 10.17 -8.17
CA ALA A 102 -0.10 11.50 -7.86
C ALA A 102 0.17 11.67 -6.35
N LEU A 103 -0.79 11.31 -5.50
CA LEU A 103 -0.64 11.33 -4.04
C LEU A 103 0.51 10.41 -3.59
N TRP A 104 0.66 9.23 -4.21
CA TRP A 104 1.80 8.35 -3.92
C TRP A 104 3.15 8.99 -4.27
N ARG A 105 3.25 9.70 -5.41
CA ARG A 105 4.49 10.41 -5.78
C ARG A 105 4.82 11.55 -4.81
N GLU A 106 3.82 12.26 -4.30
CA GLU A 106 3.99 13.28 -3.25
C GLU A 106 4.59 12.66 -1.98
N ILE A 107 4.07 11.51 -1.53
CA ILE A 107 4.61 10.76 -0.38
C ILE A 107 6.05 10.32 -0.61
N VAL A 108 6.35 9.72 -1.77
CA VAL A 108 7.71 9.28 -2.08
C VAL A 108 8.69 10.45 -2.09
N GLY A 109 8.27 11.61 -2.62
CA GLY A 109 9.06 12.84 -2.60
C GLY A 109 9.38 13.33 -1.19
N GLU A 110 8.39 13.31 -0.29
CA GLU A 110 8.59 13.72 1.11
C GLU A 110 9.44 12.71 1.91
N LEU A 111 9.37 11.42 1.56
CA LEU A 111 10.16 10.36 2.21
C LEU A 111 11.63 10.35 1.77
N GLU A 112 11.95 10.82 0.56
CA GLU A 112 13.28 10.72 -0.04
C GLU A 112 14.40 11.27 0.85
N PRO A 113 14.30 12.48 1.44
CA PRO A 113 15.37 13.04 2.27
C PRO A 113 15.63 12.20 3.53
N GLU A 114 14.57 11.58 4.08
CA GLU A 114 14.65 10.76 5.28
C GLU A 114 15.26 9.39 4.98
N LEU A 115 14.89 8.78 3.84
CA LEU A 115 15.51 7.55 3.35
C LEU A 115 17.00 7.76 3.06
N ARG A 116 17.38 8.90 2.48
CA ARG A 116 18.78 9.25 2.20
C ARG A 116 19.62 9.33 3.47
N ARG A 117 19.09 9.96 4.52
CA ARG A 117 19.76 10.05 5.83
C ARG A 117 19.91 8.68 6.47
N LEU A 118 18.84 7.89 6.48
CA LEU A 118 18.87 6.53 7.02
C LEU A 118 19.91 5.68 6.28
N ALA A 119 19.89 5.70 4.95
CA ALA A 119 20.84 4.97 4.10
C ALA A 119 22.30 5.37 4.37
N ALA A 120 22.58 6.66 4.55
CA ALA A 120 23.92 7.15 4.89
C ALA A 120 24.39 6.68 6.27
N GLY A 121 23.45 6.48 7.21
CA GLY A 121 23.74 6.12 8.60
C GLY A 121 23.89 4.62 8.86
N LEU A 122 23.62 3.75 7.89
CA LEU A 122 23.71 2.29 8.09
C LEU A 122 25.16 1.82 8.32
N GLY A 123 25.36 0.88 9.25
CA GLY A 123 26.61 0.14 9.44
C GLY A 123 26.78 -0.99 8.42
N ASP A 124 27.98 -1.59 8.34
CA ASP A 124 28.24 -2.66 7.36
C ASP A 124 27.37 -3.90 7.63
N GLU A 125 27.23 -4.31 8.88
CA GLU A 125 26.36 -5.42 9.28
C GLU A 125 24.89 -5.18 8.89
N GLN A 126 24.44 -3.93 8.98
CA GLN A 126 23.08 -3.52 8.60
C GLN A 126 22.86 -3.56 7.08
N VAL A 127 23.90 -3.25 6.28
CA VAL A 127 23.84 -3.39 4.83
C VAL A 127 23.77 -4.85 4.42
N GLU A 128 24.50 -5.74 5.10
CA GLU A 128 24.42 -7.19 4.87
C GLU A 128 23.06 -7.77 5.30
N GLU A 129 22.50 -7.33 6.42
CA GLU A 129 21.15 -7.71 6.87
C GLU A 129 20.09 -7.31 5.82
N LEU A 130 20.18 -6.08 5.30
CA LEU A 130 19.31 -5.58 4.24
C LEU A 130 19.44 -6.42 2.95
N ALA A 131 20.66 -6.78 2.56
CA ALA A 131 20.91 -7.64 1.40
C ALA A 131 20.28 -9.03 1.58
N ALA A 132 20.44 -9.64 2.76
CA ALA A 132 19.83 -10.93 3.07
C ALA A 132 18.29 -10.85 3.07
N ALA A 133 17.72 -9.77 3.59
CA ALA A 133 16.28 -9.54 3.55
C ALA A 133 15.77 -9.39 2.11
N PHE A 134 16.49 -8.70 1.23
CA PHE A 134 16.13 -8.57 -0.18
C PHE A 134 16.11 -9.91 -0.91
N VAL A 135 17.10 -10.78 -0.68
CA VAL A 135 17.14 -12.13 -1.26
C VAL A 135 15.92 -12.94 -0.79
N ARG A 136 15.72 -13.04 0.53
CA ARG A 136 14.60 -13.79 1.12
C ARG A 136 13.24 -13.33 0.57
N ARG A 137 12.98 -12.02 0.57
CA ARG A 137 11.72 -11.44 0.04
C ARG A 137 11.58 -11.65 -1.47
N GLY A 138 12.69 -11.68 -2.20
CA GLY A 138 12.72 -11.95 -3.64
C GLY A 138 12.33 -13.39 -3.96
N GLU A 139 12.78 -14.36 -3.14
CA GLU A 139 12.40 -15.77 -3.23
C GLU A 139 10.93 -15.98 -2.85
N GLU A 140 10.46 -15.38 -1.75
CA GLU A 140 9.05 -15.39 -1.34
C GLU A 140 8.14 -14.88 -2.46
N ALA A 141 8.48 -13.74 -3.07
CA ALA A 141 7.68 -13.17 -4.17
C ALA A 141 7.71 -14.04 -5.43
N ARG A 142 8.84 -14.67 -5.76
CA ARG A 142 8.91 -15.63 -6.87
C ARG A 142 8.03 -16.85 -6.61
N ALA A 143 8.07 -17.40 -5.40
CA ALA A 143 7.22 -18.52 -5.02
C ALA A 143 5.73 -18.13 -5.07
N GLU A 144 5.36 -16.94 -4.60
CA GLU A 144 3.96 -16.49 -4.59
C GLU A 144 3.38 -16.27 -6.01
N PHE A 145 4.18 -15.69 -6.92
CA PHE A 145 3.66 -15.21 -8.20
C PHE A 145 4.03 -16.05 -9.43
N LEU A 146 5.08 -16.89 -9.34
CA LEU A 146 5.59 -17.69 -10.47
C LEU A 146 5.56 -19.21 -10.20
N SER A 147 5.01 -19.68 -9.07
CA SER A 147 4.88 -21.11 -8.82
C SER A 147 3.87 -21.78 -9.76
N GLY A 148 4.18 -22.99 -10.19
CA GLY A 148 3.29 -23.83 -11.00
C GLY A 148 3.29 -23.45 -12.48
N ASP A 149 2.48 -24.17 -13.25
CA ASP A 149 2.29 -23.90 -14.67
C ASP A 149 1.37 -22.68 -14.91
N GLU A 150 1.20 -22.29 -16.18
CA GLU A 150 0.38 -21.15 -16.59
C GLU A 150 -1.07 -21.27 -16.08
N SER A 151 -1.63 -22.48 -16.04
CA SER A 151 -2.98 -22.75 -15.55
C SER A 151 -3.09 -22.47 -14.05
N ALA A 152 -2.13 -22.96 -13.25
CA ALA A 152 -2.06 -22.70 -11.82
C ALA A 152 -1.88 -21.20 -11.53
N GLN A 153 -1.01 -20.51 -12.28
CA GLN A 153 -0.81 -19.07 -12.14
C GLN A 153 -2.08 -18.27 -12.49
N HIS A 154 -2.83 -18.68 -13.51
CA HIS A 154 -4.13 -18.09 -13.84
C HIS A 154 -5.15 -18.27 -12.72
N ALA A 155 -5.27 -19.48 -12.18
CA ALA A 155 -6.19 -19.79 -11.09
C ALA A 155 -5.87 -18.96 -9.84
N ALA A 156 -4.59 -18.91 -9.44
CA ALA A 156 -4.14 -18.11 -8.30
C ALA A 156 -4.41 -16.60 -8.51
N ARG A 157 -4.28 -16.10 -9.75
CA ARG A 157 -4.60 -14.70 -10.07
C ARG A 157 -6.09 -14.39 -9.96
N VAL A 158 -6.95 -15.31 -10.40
CA VAL A 158 -8.41 -15.20 -10.26
C VAL A 158 -8.79 -15.17 -8.78
N GLU A 159 -8.26 -16.11 -7.99
CA GLU A 159 -8.52 -16.19 -6.55
C GLU A 159 -8.12 -14.90 -5.83
N ARG A 160 -6.89 -14.40 -6.05
CA ARG A 160 -6.43 -13.13 -5.46
C ARG A 160 -7.32 -11.96 -5.85
N MET A 161 -7.81 -11.92 -7.10
CA MET A 161 -8.72 -10.86 -7.54
C MET A 161 -10.09 -10.97 -6.84
N GLU A 162 -10.66 -12.17 -6.74
CA GLU A 162 -11.91 -12.40 -5.99
C GLU A 162 -11.78 -11.99 -4.51
N GLU A 163 -10.67 -12.32 -3.87
CA GLU A 163 -10.39 -11.96 -2.48
C GLU A 163 -10.30 -10.44 -2.29
N ARG A 164 -9.56 -9.74 -3.18
CA ARG A 164 -9.45 -8.27 -3.16
C ARG A 164 -10.81 -7.60 -3.31
N LEU A 165 -11.69 -8.15 -4.15
CA LEU A 165 -13.00 -7.58 -4.45
C LEU A 165 -14.08 -7.96 -3.43
N ARG A 166 -13.85 -8.99 -2.61
CA ARG A 166 -14.84 -9.56 -1.69
C ARG A 166 -15.39 -8.55 -0.69
N ARG A 167 -14.54 -7.68 -0.14
CA ARG A 167 -14.96 -6.64 0.80
C ARG A 167 -15.97 -5.68 0.15
N TRP A 168 -15.71 -5.30 -1.09
CA TRP A 168 -16.44 -4.27 -1.82
C TRP A 168 -17.76 -4.79 -2.44
N PHE A 169 -17.70 -5.96 -3.07
CA PHE A 169 -18.83 -6.52 -3.84
C PHE A 169 -19.49 -7.72 -3.16
N GLY A 170 -19.00 -8.17 -2.00
CA GLY A 170 -19.45 -9.40 -1.35
C GLY A 170 -19.00 -10.65 -2.11
N ARG A 171 -19.82 -11.70 -2.08
CA ARG A 171 -19.54 -12.93 -2.84
C ARG A 171 -19.78 -12.69 -4.34
N MET A 172 -18.81 -13.04 -5.18
CA MET A 172 -18.96 -12.96 -6.64
C MET A 172 -20.07 -13.90 -7.14
N THR A 173 -20.90 -13.41 -8.06
CA THR A 173 -21.86 -14.23 -8.82
C THR A 173 -21.12 -15.07 -9.88
N PRO A 174 -21.74 -16.12 -10.44
CA PRO A 174 -21.13 -16.90 -11.52
C PRO A 174 -20.67 -16.04 -12.71
N ALA A 175 -21.50 -15.08 -13.16
CA ALA A 175 -21.14 -14.18 -14.25
C ALA A 175 -19.95 -13.26 -13.91
N GLN A 176 -19.86 -12.79 -12.66
CA GLN A 176 -18.70 -12.00 -12.20
C GLN A 176 -17.42 -12.84 -12.18
N ARG A 177 -17.49 -14.10 -11.73
CA ARG A 177 -16.33 -15.02 -11.75
C ARG A 177 -15.85 -15.32 -13.16
N GLU A 178 -16.77 -15.57 -14.09
CA GLU A 178 -16.43 -15.75 -15.50
C GLU A 178 -15.69 -14.54 -16.06
N ARG A 179 -16.10 -13.32 -15.68
CA ARG A 179 -15.42 -12.09 -16.11
C ARG A 179 -14.03 -11.93 -15.51
N ILE A 180 -13.85 -12.28 -14.24
CA ILE A 180 -12.52 -12.30 -13.59
C ILE A 180 -11.62 -13.34 -14.26
N ALA A 181 -12.15 -14.53 -14.60
CA ALA A 181 -11.39 -15.56 -15.31
C ALA A 181 -10.98 -15.12 -16.73
N ALA A 182 -11.88 -14.44 -17.45
CA ALA A 182 -11.58 -13.86 -18.76
C ALA A 182 -10.52 -12.75 -18.66
N TRP A 183 -10.63 -11.87 -17.67
CA TRP A 183 -9.63 -10.84 -17.38
C TRP A 183 -8.26 -11.45 -17.15
N SER A 184 -8.15 -12.50 -16.32
CA SER A 184 -6.87 -13.16 -16.03
C SER A 184 -6.17 -13.65 -17.30
N ARG A 185 -6.92 -14.26 -18.23
CA ARG A 185 -6.41 -14.73 -19.54
C ARG A 185 -6.05 -13.60 -20.52
N ALA A 186 -6.66 -12.43 -20.37
CA ALA A 186 -6.43 -11.29 -21.25
C ALA A 186 -5.20 -10.45 -20.86
N LEU A 187 -4.57 -10.73 -19.71
CA LEU A 187 -3.38 -10.01 -19.27
C LEU A 187 -2.14 -10.46 -20.03
N GLN A 188 -1.24 -9.50 -20.27
CA GLN A 188 0.10 -9.76 -20.74
C GLN A 188 1.04 -10.10 -19.57
N PRO A 189 2.05 -10.96 -19.77
CA PRO A 189 2.98 -11.33 -18.71
C PRO A 189 3.86 -10.14 -18.31
N THR A 190 3.68 -9.65 -17.08
CA THR A 190 4.48 -8.56 -16.51
C THR A 190 5.16 -8.93 -15.19
N THR A 191 4.81 -10.08 -14.60
CA THR A 191 5.30 -10.49 -13.27
C THR A 191 6.81 -10.68 -13.23
N GLU A 192 7.39 -11.41 -14.19
CA GLU A 192 8.83 -11.66 -14.25
C GLU A 192 9.61 -10.36 -14.42
N ALA A 193 9.24 -9.55 -15.40
CA ALA A 193 9.86 -8.24 -15.64
C ALA A 193 9.78 -7.32 -14.41
N TRP A 194 8.68 -7.35 -13.66
CA TRP A 194 8.54 -6.62 -12.40
C TRP A 194 9.48 -7.14 -11.30
N LEU A 195 9.62 -8.46 -11.15
CA LEU A 195 10.53 -9.07 -10.19
C LEU A 195 12.00 -8.81 -10.53
N GLU A 196 12.34 -8.82 -11.82
CA GLU A 196 13.68 -8.45 -12.31
C GLU A 196 13.97 -6.96 -12.08
N ASP A 197 13.01 -6.08 -12.33
CA ASP A 197 13.15 -4.65 -12.06
C ASP A 197 13.35 -4.35 -10.58
N ARG A 198 12.61 -5.05 -9.72
CA ARG A 198 12.81 -5.01 -8.28
C ARG A 198 14.21 -5.47 -7.89
N ALA A 199 14.70 -6.59 -8.45
CA ALA A 199 16.02 -7.12 -8.13
C ALA A 199 17.16 -6.18 -8.58
N ARG A 200 17.05 -5.59 -9.78
CA ARG A 200 18.01 -4.57 -10.25
C ARG A 200 18.04 -3.36 -9.33
N TRP A 201 16.87 -2.83 -8.97
CA TRP A 201 16.77 -1.71 -8.05
C TRP A 201 17.41 -2.01 -6.68
N GLN A 202 17.16 -3.21 -6.13
CA GLN A 202 17.78 -3.66 -4.88
C GLN A 202 19.31 -3.72 -4.99
N ALA A 203 19.84 -4.23 -6.10
CA ALA A 203 21.28 -4.27 -6.35
C ALA A 203 21.88 -2.86 -6.46
N GLU A 204 21.23 -1.93 -7.16
CA GLU A 204 21.65 -0.53 -7.28
C GLU A 204 21.69 0.18 -5.92
N LEU A 205 20.69 -0.08 -5.08
CA LEU A 205 20.66 0.45 -3.71
C LEU A 205 21.82 -0.11 -2.88
N LEU A 206 22.08 -1.42 -2.94
CA LEU A 206 23.21 -2.04 -2.23
C LEU A 206 24.56 -1.51 -2.75
N ASP A 207 24.70 -1.29 -4.05
CA ASP A 207 25.89 -0.68 -4.65
C ASP A 207 26.11 0.76 -4.18
N ALA A 208 25.04 1.54 -4.03
CA ALA A 208 25.12 2.86 -3.41
C ALA A 208 25.58 2.74 -1.94
N LEU A 209 24.98 1.83 -1.16
CA LEU A 209 25.31 1.63 0.25
C LEU A 209 26.76 1.16 0.47
N ARG A 210 27.37 0.43 -0.46
CA ARG A 210 28.79 0.03 -0.38
C ARG A 210 29.75 1.21 -0.37
N VAL A 211 29.40 2.33 -1.02
CA VAL A 211 30.25 3.53 -1.09
C VAL A 211 29.77 4.66 -0.17
N ARG A 212 28.85 4.38 0.77
CA ARG A 212 28.20 5.41 1.61
C ARG A 212 29.16 6.25 2.46
N ALA A 213 30.35 5.75 2.76
CA ALA A 213 31.39 6.49 3.47
C ALA A 213 32.01 7.63 2.63
N ASP A 214 31.92 7.55 1.30
CA ASP A 214 32.34 8.60 0.37
C ASP A 214 31.10 9.36 -0.12
N ALA A 215 30.85 10.53 0.46
CA ALA A 215 29.68 11.35 0.13
C ALA A 215 29.62 11.75 -1.36
N ALA A 216 30.78 11.96 -2.01
CA ALA A 216 30.84 12.34 -3.42
C ALA A 216 30.46 11.17 -4.34
N ALA A 217 30.82 9.95 -3.95
CA ALA A 217 30.45 8.72 -4.65
C ALA A 217 29.02 8.24 -4.33
N PHE A 218 28.55 8.45 -3.10
CA PHE A 218 27.29 7.96 -2.57
C PHE A 218 26.08 8.70 -3.14
N ALA A 219 26.08 10.04 -3.03
CA ALA A 219 24.94 10.86 -3.42
C ALA A 219 24.43 10.59 -4.86
N PRO A 220 25.29 10.55 -5.91
CA PRO A 220 24.81 10.27 -7.26
C PRO A 220 24.30 8.84 -7.45
N ARG A 221 24.90 7.83 -6.79
CA ARG A 221 24.45 6.43 -6.88
C ARG A 221 23.11 6.21 -6.18
N LEU A 222 22.95 6.80 -5.00
CA LEU A 222 21.68 6.75 -4.30
C LEU A 222 20.59 7.48 -5.09
N ALA A 223 20.88 8.66 -5.65
CA ALA A 223 19.92 9.38 -6.49
C ALA A 223 19.50 8.55 -7.72
N GLN A 224 20.44 7.81 -8.33
CA GLN A 224 20.13 6.88 -9.41
C GLN A 224 19.24 5.73 -8.95
N ALA A 225 19.52 5.13 -7.79
CA ALA A 225 18.72 4.05 -7.22
C ALA A 225 17.31 4.51 -6.82
N LEU A 226 17.14 5.77 -6.40
CA LEU A 226 15.86 6.36 -6.02
C LEU A 226 15.08 7.00 -7.19
N ALA A 227 15.68 7.07 -8.38
CA ALA A 227 15.03 7.64 -9.55
C ALA A 227 13.81 6.81 -10.00
N PRO A 228 12.77 7.45 -10.60
CA PRO A 228 11.60 6.75 -11.12
C PRO A 228 11.98 5.60 -12.06
N ARG A 229 11.55 4.38 -11.73
CA ARG A 229 11.97 3.16 -12.43
C ARG A 229 11.28 3.03 -13.79
N GLU A 230 10.07 3.56 -13.90
CA GLU A 230 9.22 3.55 -15.08
C GLU A 230 9.90 4.20 -16.30
N ALA A 231 10.77 5.19 -16.03
CA ALA A 231 11.58 5.84 -17.05
C ALA A 231 12.57 4.88 -17.74
N ARG A 232 12.98 3.81 -17.06
CA ARG A 232 13.97 2.82 -17.52
C ARG A 232 13.35 1.56 -18.12
N TRP A 233 12.02 1.43 -18.07
CA TRP A 233 11.33 0.28 -18.64
C TRP A 233 11.55 0.17 -20.16
N SER A 234 11.50 -1.04 -20.69
CA SER A 234 11.47 -1.23 -22.14
C SER A 234 10.13 -0.73 -22.70
N ALA A 235 10.09 -0.37 -23.99
CA ALA A 235 8.85 0.01 -24.65
C ALA A 235 7.80 -1.10 -24.58
N GLN A 236 8.23 -2.36 -24.71
CA GLN A 236 7.37 -3.53 -24.57
C GLN A 236 6.79 -3.66 -23.15
N HIS A 237 7.61 -3.51 -22.11
CA HIS A 237 7.12 -3.61 -20.73
C HIS A 237 6.14 -2.49 -20.39
N ARG A 238 6.43 -1.25 -20.81
CA ARG A 238 5.48 -0.12 -20.69
C ARG A 238 4.13 -0.42 -21.36
N ALA A 239 4.15 -0.94 -22.58
CA ALA A 239 2.93 -1.29 -23.30
C ALA A 239 2.15 -2.40 -22.59
N ALA A 240 2.83 -3.43 -22.06
CA ALA A 240 2.20 -4.52 -21.32
C ALA A 240 1.56 -4.07 -20.00
N VAL A 241 2.23 -3.19 -19.25
CA VAL A 241 1.66 -2.59 -18.03
C VAL A 241 0.44 -1.73 -18.38
N ALA A 242 0.52 -0.91 -19.43
CA ALA A 242 -0.61 -0.09 -19.88
C ALA A 242 -1.81 -0.95 -20.34
N HIS A 243 -1.56 -2.03 -21.08
CA HIS A 243 -2.59 -3.00 -21.47
C HIS A 243 -3.26 -3.63 -20.25
N ASN A 244 -2.46 -4.11 -19.29
CA ASN A 244 -2.97 -4.75 -18.07
C ASN A 244 -3.78 -3.78 -17.20
N ARG A 245 -3.37 -2.52 -17.12
CA ARG A 245 -4.14 -1.43 -16.48
C ARG A 245 -5.50 -1.27 -17.15
N ALA A 246 -5.53 -1.11 -18.48
CA ALA A 246 -6.77 -0.96 -19.23
C ALA A 246 -7.72 -2.16 -19.05
N ARG A 247 -7.23 -3.39 -19.15
CA ARG A 247 -8.02 -4.61 -18.90
C ARG A 247 -8.59 -4.64 -17.48
N THR A 248 -7.85 -4.15 -16.49
CA THR A 248 -8.31 -4.12 -15.09
C THR A 248 -9.39 -3.07 -14.88
N LEU A 249 -9.28 -1.88 -15.49
CA LEU A 249 -10.32 -0.85 -15.43
C LEU A 249 -11.61 -1.31 -16.13
N GLU A 250 -11.49 -1.98 -17.27
CA GLU A 250 -12.62 -2.63 -17.95
C GLU A 250 -13.30 -3.67 -17.05
N LEU A 251 -12.53 -4.57 -16.42
CA LEU A 251 -13.08 -5.54 -15.48
C LEU A 251 -13.90 -4.86 -14.38
N LEU A 252 -13.36 -3.82 -13.74
CA LEU A 252 -14.06 -3.13 -12.64
C LEU A 252 -15.38 -2.49 -13.10
N ALA A 253 -15.39 -1.87 -14.28
CA ALA A 253 -16.60 -1.32 -14.90
C ALA A 253 -17.65 -2.41 -15.19
N GLU A 254 -17.23 -3.55 -15.73
CA GLU A 254 -18.10 -4.68 -16.04
C GLU A 254 -18.66 -5.34 -14.77
N LEU A 255 -17.85 -5.48 -13.73
CA LEU A 255 -18.30 -6.00 -12.44
C LEU A 255 -19.33 -5.08 -11.79
N HIS A 256 -19.15 -3.76 -11.90
CA HIS A 256 -20.16 -2.78 -11.46
C HIS A 256 -21.46 -2.92 -12.25
N ALA A 257 -21.39 -3.06 -13.58
CA ALA A 257 -22.57 -3.26 -14.43
C ALA A 257 -23.30 -4.60 -14.13
N LEU A 258 -22.56 -5.66 -13.84
CA LEU A 258 -23.10 -6.98 -13.46
C LEU A 258 -23.60 -7.04 -12.01
N SER A 259 -23.30 -6.03 -11.20
CA SER A 259 -23.67 -6.04 -9.78
C SER A 259 -25.17 -5.91 -9.58
N SER A 260 -25.72 -6.63 -8.61
CA SER A 260 -27.08 -6.38 -8.13
C SER A 260 -27.19 -5.01 -7.42
N ALA A 261 -28.42 -4.53 -7.22
CA ALA A 261 -28.64 -3.32 -6.42
C ALA A 261 -28.08 -3.44 -4.99
N ALA A 262 -28.06 -4.65 -4.42
CA ALA A 262 -27.46 -4.89 -3.11
C ALA A 262 -25.92 -4.77 -3.14
N GLN A 263 -25.26 -5.35 -4.14
CA GLN A 263 -23.81 -5.24 -4.31
C GLN A 263 -23.38 -3.80 -4.60
N ARG A 264 -24.15 -3.05 -5.41
CA ARG A 264 -23.88 -1.62 -5.65
C ARG A 264 -24.03 -0.78 -4.39
N ARG A 265 -24.99 -1.10 -3.50
CA ARG A 265 -25.10 -0.45 -2.19
C ARG A 265 -23.90 -0.77 -1.31
N GLN A 266 -23.56 -2.06 -1.15
CA GLN A 266 -22.41 -2.48 -0.35
C GLN A 266 -21.11 -1.78 -0.81
N LEU A 267 -20.83 -1.74 -2.12
CA LEU A 267 -19.66 -1.06 -2.66
C LEU A 267 -19.59 0.41 -2.21
N ARG A 268 -20.71 1.12 -2.31
CA ARG A 268 -20.79 2.53 -1.91
C ARG A 268 -20.71 2.72 -0.40
N ASP A 269 -21.31 1.83 0.37
CA ASP A 269 -21.29 1.87 1.83
C ASP A 269 -19.86 1.63 2.36
N GLU A 270 -19.10 0.70 1.75
CA GLU A 270 -17.69 0.47 2.08
C GLU A 270 -16.81 1.69 1.77
N ILE A 271 -17.03 2.34 0.62
CA ILE A 271 -16.31 3.57 0.25
C ILE A 271 -16.63 4.72 1.22
N ASP A 272 -17.90 4.90 1.56
CA ASP A 272 -18.32 5.95 2.50
C ASP A 272 -17.81 5.70 3.92
N MET A 273 -17.81 4.44 4.36
CA MET A 273 -17.22 4.03 5.63
C MET A 273 -15.72 4.36 5.66
N LEU A 274 -14.97 4.05 4.60
CA LEU A 274 -13.55 4.41 4.52
C LEU A 274 -13.33 5.92 4.54
N ALA A 275 -14.15 6.68 3.81
CA ALA A 275 -14.08 8.15 3.82
C ALA A 275 -14.35 8.70 5.23
N THR A 276 -15.33 8.14 5.93
CA THR A 276 -15.66 8.51 7.31
C THR A 276 -14.54 8.14 8.28
N GLN A 277 -13.91 6.98 8.10
CA GLN A 277 -12.76 6.56 8.90
C GLN A 277 -11.57 7.51 8.72
N PHE A 278 -11.22 7.88 7.48
CA PHE A 278 -10.15 8.86 7.22
C PHE A 278 -10.49 10.24 7.78
N ALA A 279 -11.72 10.72 7.61
CA ALA A 279 -12.16 12.01 8.16
C ALA A 279 -12.16 12.05 9.70
N GLY A 280 -12.32 10.89 10.34
CA GLY A 280 -12.29 10.73 11.80
C GLY A 280 -10.89 10.58 12.40
N ILE A 281 -9.83 10.55 11.59
CA ILE A 281 -8.44 10.55 12.08
C ILE A 281 -8.05 11.98 12.46
N SER A 282 -7.66 12.17 13.71
CA SER A 282 -7.09 13.42 14.20
C SER A 282 -5.58 13.41 13.98
N CYS A 283 -5.03 14.48 13.39
CA CYS A 283 -3.59 14.66 13.32
C CYS A 283 -3.02 14.98 14.70
N ALA A 284 -1.84 14.45 15.02
CA ALA A 284 -1.17 14.73 16.27
C ALA A 284 -0.90 16.24 16.38
N GLU A 285 -0.95 16.81 17.59
CA GLU A 285 -0.28 18.09 17.80
C GLU A 285 1.23 17.84 17.66
N PRO A 286 1.97 18.70 16.93
CA PRO A 286 3.41 18.56 16.87
C PRO A 286 3.93 18.52 18.30
N ALA A 287 4.72 17.49 18.62
CA ALA A 287 5.29 17.33 19.95
C ALA A 287 5.96 18.66 20.32
N ARG A 288 5.34 19.42 21.24
CA ARG A 288 6.04 20.50 21.92
C ARG A 288 7.23 19.81 22.57
N VAL A 289 8.42 20.04 22.04
CA VAL A 289 9.66 19.70 22.71
C VAL A 289 9.51 20.28 24.11
N SER A 290 9.30 19.40 25.09
CA SER A 290 9.21 19.82 26.48
C SER A 290 10.60 20.33 26.83
N ALA A 291 10.76 21.65 26.76
CA ALA A 291 11.83 22.36 27.43
C ALA A 291 11.54 22.30 28.94
N ALA A 292 11.82 21.15 29.55
CA ALA A 292 12.16 21.04 30.95
C ALA A 292 13.66 20.72 30.96
N GLY A 293 14.56 21.71 31.11
CA GLY A 293 14.71 22.47 32.36
C GLY A 293 15.32 21.50 33.38
N GLY A 294 16.64 21.35 33.44
CA GLY A 294 17.53 22.42 33.85
C GLY A 294 17.48 22.55 35.37
N ARG A 295 18.07 21.56 36.06
CA ARG A 295 18.86 21.66 37.29
C ARG A 295 19.37 20.28 37.68
#